data_AF-A0A7Z9S2M3-F1
#
_entry.id   AF-A0A7Z9S2M3-F1
#
_cell.length_a   1.000
_cell.length_b   1.000
_cell.length_c   1.000
_cell.angle_alpha   90.00
_cell.angle_beta   90.00
_cell.angle_gamma   90.00
#
_symmetry.space_group_name_H-M   'P 1'
#
loop_
_entity.id
_entity.type
_entity.pdbx_description
1 polymer ?
#
loop_
_entity_poly.entity_id
_entity_poly.type
_entity_poly.pdbx_seq_one_letter_code
_entity_poly.pdbx_strand_id
1 'polypeptide(L)'
;MTQNIEASLWWAQPYEKPWSLSCEKGSVYNLEGELGADAYQPMKFAGWIAVRLEGGKEPIRCEPVWPPALIQPSTLTEIFAKFRDFPRVSVGTRYQPVLVCDRSAAHYWQLNPYWEGVLSGEWQVIKESP
;
A
#
# COMPACT_ATOMS: atom_id res chain seq x y z
N MET A 1 -5.72 5.96 26.37
CA MET A 1 -6.71 5.92 25.27
C MET A 1 -5.93 5.56 24.01
N THR A 2 -5.87 4.29 23.64
CA THR A 2 -5.29 3.86 22.37
C THR A 2 -6.34 4.16 21.31
N GLN A 3 -6.28 5.35 20.71
CA GLN A 3 -7.04 5.62 19.48
C GLN A 3 -6.71 4.48 18.50
N ASN A 4 -7.74 3.95 17.84
CA ASN A 4 -7.58 2.83 16.94
C ASN A 4 -6.76 3.30 15.73
N ILE A 5 -5.44 3.09 15.76
CA ILE A 5 -4.49 3.56 14.75
C ILE A 5 -4.88 3.06 13.36
N GLU A 6 -5.45 1.85 13.26
CA GLU A 6 -5.97 1.29 12.01
C GLU A 6 -7.08 2.15 11.41
N ALA A 7 -7.93 2.75 12.24
CA ALA A 7 -9.00 3.63 11.79
C ALA A 7 -8.50 5.01 11.32
N SER A 8 -7.23 5.33 11.56
CA SER A 8 -6.63 6.60 11.19
C SER A 8 -5.69 6.52 9.99
N LEU A 9 -5.55 5.34 9.39
CA LEU A 9 -4.88 5.15 8.11
C LEU A 9 -5.88 4.62 7.10
N TRP A 10 -5.84 5.11 5.87
CA TRP A 10 -6.70 4.59 4.82
C TRP A 10 -6.06 4.75 3.45
N TRP A 11 -6.42 3.84 2.55
CA TRP A 11 -6.22 4.06 1.13
C TRP A 11 -7.28 5.07 0.65
N ALA A 12 -6.85 6.14 -0.01
CA ALA A 12 -7.74 7.21 -0.44
C ALA A 12 -8.83 6.66 -1.37
N GLN A 13 -10.08 7.00 -1.05
CA GLN A 13 -11.26 6.46 -1.74
C GLN A 13 -11.46 7.05 -3.16
N PRO A 14 -12.33 6.45 -3.98
CA PRO A 14 -12.39 6.64 -5.44
C PRO A 14 -12.70 8.06 -5.95
N TYR A 15 -13.02 9.00 -5.08
CA TYR A 15 -13.44 10.34 -5.48
C TYR A 15 -12.28 11.22 -5.95
N GLU A 16 -11.02 10.89 -5.62
CA GLU A 16 -9.87 11.76 -5.97
C GLU A 16 -8.80 11.08 -6.84
N LYS A 17 -8.55 9.77 -6.71
CA LYS A 17 -7.88 8.90 -7.71
C LYS A 17 -7.96 7.46 -7.22
N PRO A 18 -8.53 6.50 -7.97
CA PRO A 18 -8.51 5.12 -7.54
C PRO A 18 -7.06 4.64 -7.50
N TRP A 19 -6.69 3.86 -6.49
CA TRP A 19 -5.50 3.05 -6.64
C TRP A 19 -5.70 2.09 -7.82
N SER A 20 -4.66 1.92 -8.62
CA SER A 20 -4.72 1.13 -9.83
C SER A 20 -3.48 0.27 -9.96
N LEU A 21 -3.69 -0.99 -10.31
CA LEU A 21 -2.64 -1.93 -10.66
C LEU A 21 -2.70 -2.16 -12.17
N SER A 22 -1.68 -1.67 -12.89
CA SER A 22 -1.56 -1.78 -14.34
C SER A 22 -0.38 -2.67 -14.72
N CYS A 23 -0.51 -3.40 -15.83
CA CYS A 23 0.58 -4.22 -16.36
C CYS A 23 1.28 -3.44 -17.47
N GLU A 24 2.57 -3.13 -17.29
CA GLU A 24 3.32 -2.35 -18.27
C GLU A 24 3.82 -3.25 -19.40
N LYS A 25 4.56 -4.32 -19.05
CA LYS A 25 5.06 -5.37 -19.96
C LYS A 25 5.37 -6.65 -19.19
N GLY A 26 4.89 -7.80 -19.66
CA GLY A 26 5.27 -9.11 -19.10
C GLY A 26 4.75 -9.34 -17.68
N SER A 27 5.65 -9.42 -16.70
CA SER A 27 5.37 -9.64 -15.26
C SER A 27 5.61 -8.39 -14.40
N VAL A 28 5.75 -7.21 -15.03
CA VAL A 28 5.96 -5.95 -14.33
C VAL A 28 4.63 -5.22 -14.14
N TYR A 29 4.27 -5.00 -12.88
CA TYR A 29 3.04 -4.31 -12.51
C TYR A 29 3.35 -3.01 -11.77
N ASN A 30 2.61 -1.96 -12.08
CA ASN A 30 2.69 -0.67 -11.40
C ASN A 30 1.43 -0.49 -10.56
N LEU A 31 1.61 -0.34 -9.24
CA LEU A 31 0.58 0.10 -8.33
C LEU A 31 0.72 1.61 -8.14
N GLU A 32 -0.33 2.33 -8.49
CA GLU A 32 -0.47 3.76 -8.23
C GLU A 32 -1.61 3.95 -7.23
N GLY A 33 -1.52 4.93 -6.35
CA GLY A 33 -2.58 5.24 -5.39
C GLY A 33 -2.18 6.30 -4.39
N GLU A 34 -3.03 6.55 -3.40
CA GLU A 34 -2.77 7.51 -2.33
C GLU A 34 -3.12 6.90 -0.97
N LEU A 35 -2.30 7.22 0.03
CA LEU A 35 -2.51 6.84 1.43
C LEU A 35 -2.74 8.09 2.27
N GLY A 36 -3.84 8.11 3.03
CA GLY A 36 -4.17 9.17 3.97
C GLY A 36 -3.90 8.75 5.41
N ALA A 37 -3.61 9.75 6.25
CA ALA A 37 -3.60 9.61 7.69
C ALA A 37 -4.38 10.74 8.36
N ASP A 38 -5.14 10.40 9.42
CA ASP A 38 -5.95 11.35 10.17
C ASP A 38 -5.07 12.44 10.79
N ALA A 39 -5.57 13.67 10.79
CA ALA A 39 -4.92 14.81 11.39
C ALA A 39 -4.76 14.68 12.91
N TYR A 40 -5.61 13.88 13.55
CA TYR A 40 -5.54 13.65 14.99
C TYR A 40 -4.48 12.62 15.40
N GLN A 41 -3.78 11.97 14.46
CA GLN A 41 -2.68 11.07 14.79
C GLN A 41 -1.40 11.85 15.09
N PRO A 42 -0.78 11.66 16.27
CA PRO A 42 0.41 12.42 16.67
C PRO A 42 1.71 11.86 16.08
N MET A 43 1.67 10.76 15.33
CA MET A 43 2.84 10.03 14.86
C MET A 43 2.82 9.77 13.35
N LYS A 44 4.01 9.66 12.77
CA LYS A 44 4.19 9.20 11.39
C LYS A 44 4.04 7.68 11.32
N PHE A 45 3.65 7.18 10.16
CA PHE A 45 3.55 5.75 9.89
C PHE A 45 4.53 5.36 8.78
N ALA A 46 5.09 4.16 8.90
CA ALA A 46 5.96 3.59 7.88
C ALA A 46 5.51 2.18 7.55
N GLY A 47 5.39 1.87 6.26
CA GLY A 47 5.03 0.52 5.83
C GLY A 47 5.48 0.17 4.42
N TRP A 48 5.69 -1.12 4.20
CA TRP A 48 5.99 -1.66 2.87
C TRP A 48 4.74 -1.74 2.03
N ILE A 49 4.83 -1.23 0.80
CA ILE A 49 3.75 -1.37 -0.17
C ILE A 49 3.71 -2.80 -0.70
N ALA A 50 2.54 -3.40 -0.67
CA ALA A 50 2.29 -4.76 -1.10
C ALA A 50 0.96 -4.87 -1.84
N VAL A 51 0.76 -5.98 -2.54
CA VAL A 51 -0.50 -6.32 -3.20
C VAL A 51 -0.92 -7.71 -2.75
N ARG A 52 -2.18 -7.86 -2.33
CA ARG A 52 -2.79 -9.17 -2.09
C ARG A 52 -3.67 -9.52 -3.29
N LEU A 53 -3.47 -10.71 -3.84
CA LEU A 53 -4.30 -11.27 -4.88
C LEU A 53 -5.42 -12.14 -4.27
N GLU A 54 -6.57 -12.18 -4.92
CA GLU A 54 -7.65 -13.07 -4.52
C GLU A 54 -7.20 -14.54 -4.59
N GLY A 55 -7.46 -15.31 -3.53
CA GLY A 55 -6.97 -16.67 -3.37
C GLY A 55 -5.49 -16.80 -2.94
N GLY A 56 -4.74 -15.69 -2.88
CA GLY A 56 -3.39 -15.64 -2.34
C GLY A 56 -3.36 -15.64 -0.81
N LYS A 57 -2.41 -16.37 -0.21
CA LYS A 57 -2.24 -16.41 1.25
C LYS A 57 -1.56 -15.14 1.80
N GLU A 58 -0.49 -14.70 1.15
CA GLU A 58 0.35 -13.60 1.64
C GLU A 58 0.35 -12.41 0.65
N PRO A 59 0.40 -11.16 1.15
CA PRO A 59 0.66 -9.99 0.32
C PRO A 59 2.06 -10.06 -0.31
N ILE A 60 2.13 -9.73 -1.60
CA ILE A 60 3.37 -9.67 -2.37
C ILE A 60 3.94 -8.26 -2.18
N ARG A 61 5.11 -8.14 -1.56
CA ARG A 61 5.74 -6.84 -1.26
C ARG A 61 6.49 -6.27 -2.48
N CYS A 62 6.54 -4.96 -2.57
CA CYS A 62 7.33 -4.20 -3.54
C CYS A 62 8.81 -4.10 -3.10
N GLU A 63 9.41 -5.22 -2.71
CA GLU A 63 10.81 -5.28 -2.26
C GLU A 63 11.73 -5.77 -3.39
N PRO A 64 13.02 -5.39 -3.44
CA PRO A 64 13.71 -4.38 -2.62
C PRO A 64 13.80 -2.99 -3.29
N VAL A 65 13.13 -2.79 -4.42
CA VAL A 65 13.41 -1.64 -5.31
C VAL A 65 12.94 -0.30 -4.73
N TRP A 66 11.97 -0.32 -3.82
CA TRP A 66 11.34 0.89 -3.28
C TRP A 66 11.52 1.00 -1.77
N PRO A 67 11.78 2.21 -1.22
CA PRO A 67 11.73 2.40 0.22
C PRO A 67 10.30 2.19 0.74
N PRO A 68 10.12 1.85 2.04
CA PRO A 68 8.80 1.81 2.65
C PRO A 68 8.16 3.20 2.57
N ALA A 69 6.84 3.26 2.39
CA ALA A 69 6.13 4.52 2.37
C ALA A 69 6.17 5.19 3.75
N LEU A 70 6.44 6.49 3.79
CA LEU A 70 6.37 7.31 5.00
C LEU A 70 5.12 8.18 4.93
N ILE A 71 4.14 7.89 5.79
CA ILE A 71 2.86 8.59 5.81
C ILE A 71 2.88 9.61 6.95
N GLN A 72 2.63 10.87 6.61
CA GLN A 72 2.53 11.95 7.60
C GLN A 72 1.06 12.22 7.95
N PRO A 73 0.75 12.51 9.23
CA PRO A 73 -0.59 12.97 9.62
C PRO A 73 -1.04 14.18 8.80
N SER A 74 -2.34 14.27 8.51
CA SER A 74 -2.95 15.36 7.73
C SER A 74 -2.47 15.46 6.27
N THR A 75 -1.79 14.45 5.74
CA THR A 75 -1.31 14.45 4.34
C THR A 75 -1.81 13.24 3.56
N LEU A 76 -2.04 13.46 2.27
CA LEU A 76 -2.15 12.38 1.29
C LEU A 76 -0.75 12.08 0.74
N THR A 77 -0.33 10.83 0.89
CA THR A 77 0.96 10.34 0.40
C THR A 77 0.72 9.61 -0.91
N GLU A 78 1.24 10.15 -2.02
CA GLU A 78 1.21 9.47 -3.31
C GLU A 78 2.10 8.22 -3.29
N ILE A 79 1.57 7.12 -3.83
CA ILE A 79 2.22 5.82 -3.91
C ILE A 79 2.41 5.47 -5.38
N PHE A 80 3.66 5.22 -5.74
CA PHE A 80 4.05 4.66 -7.03
C PHE A 80 4.99 3.48 -6.76
N ALA A 81 4.48 2.25 -6.88
CA ALA A 81 5.20 1.03 -6.54
C ALA A 81 5.27 0.09 -7.75
N LYS A 82 6.49 -0.34 -8.12
CA LYS A 82 6.74 -1.23 -9.26
C LYS A 82 7.12 -2.64 -8.79
N PHE A 83 6.29 -3.63 -9.12
CA PHE A 83 6.48 -5.05 -8.83
C PHE A 83 7.11 -5.74 -10.04
N ARG A 84 8.36 -6.21 -9.95
CA ARG A 84 9.08 -6.85 -11.07
C ARG A 84 8.92 -8.37 -11.13
N ASP A 85 8.72 -9.00 -9.98
CA ASP A 85 8.54 -10.45 -9.83
C ASP A 85 7.09 -10.81 -9.46
N PHE A 86 6.14 -10.05 -10.01
CA PHE A 86 4.73 -10.30 -9.76
C PHE A 86 4.27 -11.55 -10.52
N PRO A 87 3.48 -12.45 -9.91
CA PRO A 87 2.95 -13.61 -10.60
C PRO A 87 2.12 -13.15 -11.81
N ARG A 88 2.22 -13.91 -12.90
CA ARG A 88 1.37 -13.66 -14.08
C ARG A 88 -0.08 -13.89 -13.68
N VAL A 89 -0.86 -12.82 -13.71
CA VAL A 89 -2.29 -12.84 -13.41
C VAL A 89 -3.07 -12.33 -14.62
N SER A 90 -4.22 -12.95 -14.86
CA SER A 90 -5.11 -12.55 -15.94
C SER A 90 -5.78 -11.22 -15.63
N VAL A 91 -6.09 -10.45 -16.66
CA VAL A 91 -7.06 -9.35 -16.58
C VAL A 91 -8.35 -9.89 -15.98
N GLY A 92 -8.99 -9.13 -15.09
CA GLY A 92 -10.14 -9.61 -14.32
C GLY A 92 -9.79 -10.23 -12.97
N THR A 93 -8.52 -10.53 -12.70
CA THR A 93 -8.09 -11.00 -11.37
C THR A 93 -8.32 -9.89 -10.34
N ARG A 94 -8.87 -10.25 -9.18
CA ARG A 94 -9.06 -9.31 -8.07
C ARG A 94 -7.77 -9.14 -7.27
N TYR A 95 -7.51 -7.90 -6.88
CA TYR A 95 -6.38 -7.52 -6.06
C TYR A 95 -6.82 -6.47 -5.03
N GLN A 96 -6.07 -6.34 -3.94
CA GLN A 96 -6.18 -5.19 -3.03
C GLN A 96 -4.78 -4.68 -2.69
N PRO A 97 -4.58 -3.36 -2.60
CA PRO A 97 -3.34 -2.81 -2.10
C PRO A 97 -3.24 -3.04 -0.60
N VAL A 98 -2.03 -3.22 -0.12
CA VAL A 98 -1.75 -3.50 1.29
C VAL A 98 -0.54 -2.66 1.72
N LEU A 99 -0.64 -2.01 2.86
CA LEU A 99 0.48 -1.40 3.55
C LEU A 99 0.84 -2.28 4.75
N VAL A 100 2.05 -2.81 4.75
CA VAL A 100 2.56 -3.67 5.83
C VAL A 100 3.49 -2.83 6.72
N CYS A 101 2.96 -2.37 7.85
CA CYS A 101 3.72 -1.65 8.86
C CYS A 101 4.39 -2.67 9.78
N ASP A 102 5.70 -2.81 9.67
CA ASP A 102 6.49 -3.67 10.55
C ASP A 102 7.74 -2.94 11.04
N ARG A 103 8.48 -3.59 11.95
CA ARG A 103 9.72 -3.03 12.50
C ARG A 103 10.74 -2.65 11.42
N SER A 104 10.80 -3.38 10.30
CA SER A 104 11.77 -3.09 9.24
C SER A 104 11.46 -1.78 8.53
N ALA A 105 10.17 -1.49 8.27
CA ALA A 105 9.74 -0.22 7.71
C ALA A 105 10.01 0.96 8.67
N ALA A 106 9.69 0.77 9.95
CA ALA A 106 9.95 1.78 10.98
C ALA A 106 11.45 2.06 11.16
N HIS A 107 12.28 1.02 11.13
CA HIS A 107 13.72 1.14 11.27
C HIS A 107 14.35 1.89 10.08
N TYR A 108 13.89 1.61 8.85
CA TYR A 108 14.35 2.33 7.66
C TYR A 108 14.20 3.86 7.83
N TRP A 109 13.08 4.30 8.39
CA TRP A 109 12.79 5.72 8.63
C TRP A 109 13.17 6.24 10.02
N GLN A 110 13.80 5.41 10.86
CA GLN A 110 14.19 5.74 12.23
C GLN A 110 13.00 6.24 13.10
N LEU A 111 11.81 5.65 12.93
CA LEU A 111 10.62 6.05 13.69
C LEU A 111 10.62 5.48 15.11
N ASN A 112 10.38 6.35 16.10
CA ASN A 112 10.13 5.99 17.49
C ASN A 112 9.28 7.09 18.16
N PRO A 113 8.03 6.82 18.62
CA PRO A 113 7.33 5.53 18.58
C PRO A 113 6.95 5.12 17.15
N TYR A 114 6.64 3.83 16.98
CA TYR A 114 6.14 3.28 15.72
C TYR A 114 4.99 2.29 15.98
N TRP A 115 4.19 2.02 14.95
CA TRP A 115 3.07 1.09 14.98
C TRP A 115 3.34 -0.09 14.05
N GLU A 116 2.93 -1.28 14.47
CA GLU A 116 2.98 -2.50 13.66
C GLU A 116 1.56 -2.96 13.35
N GLY A 117 1.32 -3.34 12.10
CA GLY A 117 0.03 -3.84 11.64
C GLY A 117 -0.11 -3.79 10.13
N VAL A 118 -1.30 -4.11 9.63
CA VAL A 118 -1.57 -4.23 8.20
C VAL A 118 -2.80 -3.42 7.84
N LEU A 119 -2.65 -2.53 6.87
CA LEU A 119 -3.75 -1.77 6.30
C LEU A 119 -4.06 -2.28 4.89
N SER A 120 -5.27 -2.78 4.69
CA SER A 120 -5.75 -3.21 3.37
C SER A 120 -6.66 -2.15 2.77
N GLY A 121 -6.51 -1.90 1.47
CA GLY A 121 -7.52 -1.16 0.69
C GLY A 121 -8.65 -2.07 0.25
N GLU A 122 -9.65 -1.49 -0.41
CA GLU A 122 -10.73 -2.25 -1.02
C GLU A 122 -10.24 -3.12 -2.19
N TRP A 123 -10.95 -4.23 -2.40
CA TRP A 123 -10.73 -5.09 -3.57
C TRP A 123 -11.06 -4.36 -4.86
N GLN A 124 -10.14 -4.44 -5.82
CA GLN A 124 -10.25 -3.93 -7.17
C GLN A 124 -9.98 -5.05 -8.17
N VAL A 125 -10.23 -4.76 -9.44
CA VAL A 125 -10.00 -5.70 -10.56
C VAL A 125 -8.83 -5.18 -11.40
N ILE A 126 -7.90 -6.06 -11.74
CA ILE A 126 -6.80 -5.73 -12.66
C ILE A 126 -7.39 -5.41 -14.03
N LYS A 127 -7.09 -4.22 -14.53
CA LYS A 127 -7.53 -3.72 -15.83
C LYS A 127 -6.41 -3.88 -16.86
N GLU A 128 -6.79 -3.92 -18.13
CA GLU A 128 -5.83 -3.72 -19.22
C GLU A 128 -5.28 -2.30 -19.13
N SER A 129 -3.99 -2.16 -19.37
CA SER A 129 -3.40 -0.84 -19.63
C SER A 129 -4.00 -0.31 -20.94
N PRO A 130 -4.47 0.95 -20.98
CA PRO A 130 -5.05 1.55 -22.18
C PRO A 130 -4.07 1.62 -23.35
#